data_AF-A0A9D4LRY0-F1
#
_entry.id   AF-A0A9D4LRY0-F1
#
_cell.length_a   1.000
_cell.length_b   1.000
_cell.length_c   1.000
_cell.angle_alpha   90.00
_cell.angle_beta   90.00
_cell.angle_gamma   90.00
#
_symmetry.space_group_name_H-M   'P 1'
#
loop_
_entity.id
_entity.type
_entity.pdbx_description
1 polymer ?
#
loop_
_entity_poly.entity_id
_entity_poly.type
_entity_poly.pdbx_seq_one_letter_code
_entity_poly.pdbx_strand_id
1 'polypeptide(L)' 'MLPLKSSLPPAPGKLLSIIHCNCKLNCDMKKCTYRKHGVECSYCCGGCRGVSCSNSLKPAELDKDENETCME' A
#
# COMPACT_ATOMS: atom_id res chain seq x y z
N MET A 1 7.50 26.56 -4.17
CA MET A 1 6.33 25.86 -3.60
C MET A 1 6.62 25.53 -2.15
N LEU A 2 5.67 25.80 -1.25
CA LEU A 2 5.75 25.41 0.16
C LEU A 2 4.60 24.45 0.47
N PRO A 3 4.84 23.37 1.22
CA PRO A 3 3.78 22.43 1.58
C PRO A 3 2.71 23.11 2.43
N LEU A 4 1.45 22.86 2.12
CA LEU A 4 0.32 23.35 2.89
C LEU A 4 0.11 22.48 4.14
N LYS A 5 -0.10 23.10 5.30
CA LYS A 5 -0.43 22.35 6.51
C LYS A 5 -1.86 21.84 6.45
N SER A 6 -2.04 20.56 6.77
CA SER A 6 -3.34 19.95 6.97
C SER A 6 -3.90 20.31 8.34
N SER A 7 -5.21 20.58 8.42
CA SER A 7 -5.98 20.69 9.66
C SER A 7 -6.58 19.35 10.10
N LEU A 8 -6.45 18.31 9.27
CA LEU A 8 -6.93 16.96 9.59
C LEU A 8 -6.07 16.34 10.69
N PRO A 9 -6.64 15.42 11.49
CA PRO A 9 -5.85 14.67 12.45
C PRO A 9 -4.73 13.91 11.74
N PRO A 10 -3.58 13.69 12.43
CA PRO A 10 -2.50 12.90 11.87
C PRO A 10 -3.00 11.50 11.51
N ALA A 11 -2.36 10.89 10.50
CA ALA A 11 -2.68 9.52 10.14
C ALA A 11 -2.63 8.61 11.38
N PRO A 12 -3.60 7.69 11.55
CA PRO A 12 -3.62 6.76 12.67
C PRO A 12 -2.25 6.15 12.95
N GLY A 13 -1.84 6.09 14.22
CA GLY A 13 -0.51 5.59 14.60
C GLY A 13 -0.19 4.20 14.06
N LYS A 14 -1.21 3.35 13.86
CA LYS A 14 -1.09 2.04 13.20
C LYS A 14 -0.55 2.17 11.77
N LEU A 15 -0.99 3.15 10.99
CA LEU A 15 -0.48 3.44 9.64
C LEU A 15 0.94 4.00 9.67
N LEU A 16 1.23 4.88 10.63
CA LEU A 16 2.58 5.43 10.83
C LEU A 16 3.59 4.36 11.28
N SER A 17 3.11 3.32 11.96
CA SER A 17 3.91 2.19 12.44
C SER A 17 4.15 1.11 11.39
N ILE A 18 3.59 1.23 10.16
CA ILE A 18 3.84 0.26 9.10
C ILE A 18 5.28 0.43 8.61
N ILE A 19 6.16 -0.39 9.17
CA ILE A 19 7.58 -0.45 8.81
C ILE A 19 7.70 -1.16 7.46
N HIS A 20 8.30 -0.49 6.48
CA HIS A 20 8.67 -1.07 5.18
C HIS A 20 9.27 -2.47 5.35
N CYS A 21 8.76 -3.48 4.63
CA CYS A 21 9.42 -4.78 4.64
C CYS A 21 10.82 -4.67 4.01
N ASN A 22 11.80 -5.32 4.63
CA ASN A 22 13.14 -5.48 4.07
C ASN A 22 13.34 -6.91 3.53
N CYS A 23 12.26 -7.51 3.01
CA CYS A 23 12.33 -8.85 2.45
C CYS A 23 13.27 -8.87 1.25
N LYS A 24 14.27 -9.76 1.27
CA LYS A 24 15.18 -9.99 0.13
C LYS A 24 14.56 -10.86 -0.98
N LEU A 25 13.43 -11.51 -0.67
CA LEU A 25 12.70 -12.45 -1.53
C LEU A 25 11.23 -12.01 -1.67
N ASN A 26 10.44 -12.82 -2.34
CA ASN A 26 9.05 -12.62 -2.80
C ASN A 26 7.96 -12.42 -1.72
N CYS A 27 8.26 -12.01 -0.48
CA CYS A 27 7.29 -11.70 0.60
C CYS A 27 6.22 -12.77 0.89
N ASP A 28 6.51 -14.03 0.57
CA ASP A 28 5.64 -15.20 0.74
C ASP A 28 5.61 -15.72 2.19
N MET A 29 6.72 -15.54 2.90
CA MET A 29 6.89 -16.00 4.28
C MET A 29 6.29 -15.04 5.31
N LYS A 30 5.91 -15.58 6.48
CA LYS A 30 5.45 -14.81 7.67
C LYS A 30 6.47 -13.80 8.23
N LYS A 31 7.72 -13.82 7.72
CA LYS A 31 8.77 -12.83 8.04
C LYS A 31 8.54 -11.46 7.37
N CYS A 32 7.66 -11.38 6.37
CA CYS A 32 7.27 -10.10 5.79
C CYS A 32 6.44 -9.31 6.82
N THR A 33 6.95 -8.16 7.25
CA THR A 33 6.30 -7.31 8.25
C THR A 33 4.90 -6.88 7.80
N TYR A 34 4.75 -6.54 6.53
CA TYR A 34 3.47 -6.16 5.93
C TYR A 34 2.45 -7.30 6.05
N ARG A 35 2.83 -8.50 5.58
CA ARG A 35 1.99 -9.71 5.70
C ARG A 35 1.67 -10.05 7.15
N LYS A 36 2.63 -9.90 8.06
CA LYS A 36 2.44 -10.14 9.50
C LYS A 36 1.39 -9.20 10.10
N HIS A 37 1.28 -7.98 9.60
CA HIS A 37 0.28 -6.99 10.02
C HIS A 37 -0.99 -6.98 9.17
N GLY A 38 -1.13 -7.94 8.23
CA GLY A 38 -2.30 -8.05 7.36
C GLY A 38 -2.42 -6.92 6.34
N VAL A 39 -1.30 -6.31 5.95
CA VAL A 39 -1.25 -5.27 4.92
C VAL A 39 -0.47 -5.73 3.69
N GLU A 40 -0.84 -5.22 2.52
CA GLU A 40 -0.21 -5.54 1.25
C GLU A 40 1.03 -4.70 1.00
N CYS A 41 2.10 -5.35 0.53
CA CYS A 41 3.34 -4.69 0.16
C CYS A 41 3.10 -3.69 -0.98
N SER A 42 3.57 -2.48 -0.77
CA SER A 42 3.69 -1.45 -1.80
C SER A 42 5.11 -1.42 -2.39
N TYR A 43 5.35 -0.46 -3.29
CA TYR A 43 6.68 -0.12 -3.81
C TYR A 43 7.72 0.18 -2.73
N CYS A 44 7.28 0.48 -1.50
CA CYS A 44 8.16 0.74 -0.37
C CYS A 44 8.90 -0.50 0.16
N CYS A 45 8.57 -1.73 -0.27
CA CYS A 45 9.32 -2.89 0.18
C CYS A 45 10.76 -2.86 -0.37
N GLY A 46 11.75 -2.96 0.52
CA GLY A 46 13.16 -2.74 0.19
C GLY A 46 13.74 -3.71 -0.83
N GLY A 47 13.26 -4.95 -0.90
CA GLY A 47 13.73 -5.94 -1.89
C GLY A 47 12.81 -6.11 -3.08
N CYS A 48 11.55 -6.48 -2.87
CA CYS A 48 10.65 -6.81 -4.00
C CYS A 48 10.07 -5.60 -4.71
N ARG A 49 10.03 -4.41 -4.07
CA ARG A 49 9.54 -3.14 -4.64
C ARG A 49 8.17 -3.23 -5.35
N GLY A 50 7.32 -4.16 -4.94
CA GLY A 50 6.02 -4.39 -5.56
C GLY A 50 6.01 -5.08 -6.93
N VAL A 51 7.16 -5.36 -7.57
CA VAL A 51 7.20 -5.90 -8.94
C VAL A 51 6.99 -7.42 -9.01
N SER A 52 7.68 -8.18 -8.15
CA SER A 52 7.56 -9.64 -8.06
C SER A 52 7.24 -10.07 -6.63
N CYS A 53 6.35 -9.30 -6.00
CA CYS A 53 5.97 -9.48 -4.61
C CYS A 53 4.70 -10.32 -4.49
N SER A 54 4.76 -11.48 -3.83
CA SER A 54 3.56 -12.30 -3.60
C SER A 54 2.57 -11.68 -2.61
N ASN A 55 2.99 -10.63 -1.91
CA ASN A 55 2.15 -9.86 -0.99
C ASN A 55 1.77 -8.49 -1.55
N SER A 56 1.98 -8.22 -2.85
CA SER A 56 1.54 -6.96 -3.47
C SER A 56 0.09 -7.03 -3.92
N LEU A 57 -0.57 -5.88 -3.90
CA LEU A 57 -1.88 -5.69 -4.51
C LEU A 57 -1.71 -5.95 -6.01
N LYS A 58 -2.35 -7.00 -6.52
CA LYS A 58 -2.49 -7.14 -7.97
C LYS A 58 -3.40 -6.00 -8.43
N PRO A 59 -3.17 -5.38 -9.60
CA PRO A 59 -4.16 -4.49 -10.18
C PRO A 59 -5.50 -5.24 -10.15
N ALA A 60 -6.47 -4.71 -9.41
CA ALA A 60 -7.84 -5.13 -9.64
C ALA A 60 -8.09 -4.81 -11.11
N GLU A 61 -8.45 -5.81 -11.90
CA GLU A 61 -9.06 -5.58 -13.21
C GLU A 61 -10.17 -4.56 -12.93
N LEU A 62 -9.97 -3.31 -13.34
CA LEU A 62 -10.98 -2.28 -13.28
C LEU A 62 -12.06 -2.76 -14.24
N ASP A 63 -13.02 -3.54 -13.73
CA ASP A 63 -14.26 -3.78 -14.42
C ASP A 63 -14.85 -2.39 -14.68
N LYS A 64 -14.98 -2.09 -15.96
CA LYS A 64 -15.42 -0.81 -16.48
C LYS A 64 -16.88 -0.63 -16.08
N ASP A 65 -17.15 -0.08 -14.91
CA ASP A 65 -18.47 0.48 -14.64
C ASP A 65 -18.50 1.88 -15.27
N GLU A 66 -18.98 1.91 -16.52
CA GLU A 66 -19.45 3.12 -17.17
C GLU A 66 -20.66 3.65 -16.37
N ASN A 67 -20.41 4.46 -15.35
CA ASN A 67 -21.43 5.36 -14.82
C ASN A 67 -20.80 6.69 -14.40
N GLU A 68 -20.38 7.45 -15.40
CA GLU A 68 -20.41 8.90 -15.34
C GLU A 68 -21.88 9.35 -15.46
N THR A 69 -22.47 9.78 -14.36
CA THR A 69 -23.44 10.89 -14.35
C THR A 69 -23.50 11.43 -12.91
N CYS A 70 -22.81 12.54 -12.68
CA CYS A 70 -23.22 13.49 -11.64
C CYS A 70 -24.30 14.37 -12.28
N MET A 71 -25.57 14.18 -11.91
CA MET A 71 -26.58 15.21 -12.11
C MET A 71 -26.38 16.25 -11.01
N GLU A 72 -25.95 17.45 -11.40
CA GLU A 72 -26.37 18.71 -10.76
C GLU A 72 -27.26 19.46 -11.76
#